data_AF-A0A816AUT7-F1
#
_entry.id   AF-A0A816AUT7-F1
#
_cell.length_a   1.000
_cell.length_b   1.000
_cell.length_c   1.000
_cell.angle_alpha   90.00
_cell.angle_beta   90.00
_cell.angle_gamma   90.00
#
_symmetry.space_group_name_H-M   'P 1'
#
loop_
_entity.id
_entity.type
_entity.pdbx_description
1 polymer ?
#
loop_
_entity_poly.entity_id
_entity_poly.type
_entity_poly.pdbx_seq_one_letter_code
_entity_poly.pdbx_strand_id
1 'polypeptide(L)'
;MGIASFFSWLIRKYPSIVSRCIEDQSSKDEDLLKPNPNGVEFDNLYLDMNDIIHQCTRVEVGQLPKNEDEMIIKIFEFIDRIFSIVRPRKLLYLAIDGVCPHAKMNQQRSRRFQAAAQGELIENNLSTTMIKEQKFDSICITPGTVFMFRLAECLRFYILSRMNNVPAWRNLIVILSDASVPDEGEHKIMEYIRCQRAQPNYNIKTNHVLYGMDADLILLGLAIHEPYFTIMRQEFVPNRDRFGIQGDYSLSNEQFDVNIRPFIYVNLLVLRDHIYCDLKLDLPPSFTWNIERAVDDWIFLCCLVGNDYLPHLPSLQIGENAIDRLTDLYKENLSKFREYLTENGIPNMERTEIILNGIGRFEDEIFRNRNEQNTQANQEEKQKKVDQAKKDAIA
;
A
#
# COMPACT_ATOMS: atom_id res chain seq x y z
N MET A 1 -6.31 5.30 -12.57
CA MET A 1 -5.16 5.58 -11.69
C MET A 1 -5.55 5.26 -10.28
N GLY A 2 -4.75 4.44 -9.62
CA GLY A 2 -4.84 4.25 -8.19
C GLY A 2 -3.44 3.97 -7.67
N ILE A 3 -3.30 4.04 -6.37
CA ILE A 3 -2.16 3.60 -5.58
C ILE A 3 -1.69 2.17 -6.00
N ALA A 4 -2.61 1.29 -6.43
CA ALA A 4 -2.29 -0.01 -7.05
C ALA A 4 -1.50 0.08 -8.38
N SER A 5 -1.71 1.14 -9.15
CA SER A 5 -0.96 1.45 -10.39
C SER A 5 0.48 1.87 -10.07
N PHE A 6 0.70 2.59 -8.96
CA PHE A 6 2.03 3.01 -8.50
C PHE A 6 2.88 1.81 -8.14
N PHE A 7 2.36 0.92 -7.28
CA PHE A 7 3.08 -0.30 -6.90
C PHE A 7 3.41 -1.18 -8.11
N SER A 8 2.46 -1.36 -9.04
CA SER A 8 2.69 -2.11 -10.28
C SER A 8 3.78 -1.49 -11.16
N TRP A 9 3.81 -0.16 -11.30
CA TRP A 9 4.88 0.54 -12.01
C TRP A 9 6.23 0.35 -11.31
N LEU A 10 6.25 0.46 -9.98
CA LEU A 10 7.46 0.35 -9.17
C LEU A 10 8.11 -1.03 -9.29
N ILE A 11 7.34 -2.11 -9.18
CA ILE A 11 7.87 -3.48 -9.36
C ILE A 11 8.38 -3.71 -10.78
N ARG A 12 7.68 -3.18 -11.78
CA ARG A 12 8.10 -3.31 -13.18
C ARG A 12 9.44 -2.62 -13.42
N LYS A 13 9.64 -1.43 -12.82
CA LYS A 13 10.86 -0.65 -12.97
C LYS A 13 12.01 -1.20 -12.11
N TYR A 14 11.73 -1.58 -10.87
CA TYR A 14 12.72 -2.04 -9.89
C TYR A 14 12.33 -3.40 -9.30
N PRO A 15 12.41 -4.49 -10.07
CA PRO A 15 11.96 -5.81 -9.60
C PRO A 15 12.74 -6.33 -8.37
N SER A 16 13.99 -5.89 -8.18
CA SER A 16 14.84 -6.34 -7.07
C SER A 16 14.44 -5.81 -5.70
N ILE A 17 13.52 -4.83 -5.61
CA ILE A 17 13.04 -4.33 -4.31
C ILE A 17 12.11 -5.33 -3.63
N VAL A 18 11.57 -6.29 -4.38
CA VAL A 18 10.60 -7.27 -3.88
C VAL A 18 11.28 -8.59 -3.58
N SER A 19 10.96 -9.16 -2.42
CA SER A 19 11.29 -10.54 -2.06
C SER A 19 10.06 -11.23 -1.48
N ARG A 20 9.91 -12.54 -1.72
CA ARG A 20 8.82 -13.31 -1.12
C ARG A 20 9.13 -13.63 0.33
N CYS A 21 8.12 -13.53 1.18
CA CYS A 21 8.24 -13.94 2.56
C CYS A 21 8.25 -15.47 2.64
N ILE A 22 9.12 -16.00 3.51
CA ILE A 22 9.18 -17.40 3.88
C ILE A 22 8.32 -17.57 5.13
N GLU A 23 7.25 -18.36 5.01
CA GLU A 23 6.37 -18.75 6.10
C GLU A 23 6.83 -20.11 6.64
N ASP A 24 7.19 -20.16 7.91
CA ASP A 24 7.56 -21.41 8.57
C ASP A 24 6.29 -22.20 8.92
N GLN A 25 6.13 -23.39 8.36
CA GLN A 25 4.94 -24.23 8.63
C GLN A 25 5.01 -24.92 10.01
N SER A 26 6.10 -24.76 10.76
CA SER A 26 6.22 -25.33 12.10
C SER A 26 5.26 -24.65 13.09
N SER A 27 4.31 -25.42 13.61
CA SER A 27 3.16 -24.93 14.38
C SER A 27 3.45 -24.61 15.86
N LYS A 28 4.72 -24.53 16.29
CA LYS A 28 5.07 -24.37 17.70
C LYS A 28 5.45 -22.92 18.01
N ASP A 29 4.77 -22.34 19.00
CA ASP A 29 5.04 -20.97 19.49
C ASP A 29 6.50 -20.76 19.94
N GLU A 30 7.19 -21.82 20.39
CA GLU A 30 8.60 -21.76 20.77
C GLU A 30 9.54 -21.49 19.58
N ASP A 31 9.12 -21.86 18.36
CA ASP A 31 9.91 -21.65 17.15
C ASP A 31 9.97 -20.17 16.74
N LEU A 32 9.06 -19.33 17.25
CA LEU A 32 9.05 -17.88 16.99
C LEU A 32 10.24 -17.14 17.62
N LEU A 33 10.89 -17.74 18.63
CA LEU A 33 12.12 -17.21 19.23
C LEU A 33 13.38 -17.57 18.43
N LYS A 34 13.30 -18.53 17.50
CA LYS A 34 14.41 -18.87 16.62
C LYS A 34 14.69 -17.74 15.63
N PRO A 35 15.90 -17.71 15.03
CA PRO A 35 16.22 -16.78 13.95
C PRO A 35 15.14 -16.78 12.87
N ASN A 36 14.85 -15.61 12.32
CA ASN A 36 13.83 -15.44 11.29
C ASN A 36 14.27 -16.17 10.00
N PRO A 37 13.43 -17.08 9.44
CA PRO A 37 13.77 -17.85 8.25
C PRO A 37 14.00 -16.98 7.00
N ASN A 38 13.51 -15.74 6.99
CA ASN A 38 13.72 -14.77 5.92
C ASN A 38 15.17 -14.23 5.87
N GLY A 39 16.03 -14.60 6.82
CA GLY A 39 17.43 -14.16 6.88
C GLY A 39 17.60 -12.71 7.36
N VAL A 40 16.52 -12.05 7.77
CA VAL A 40 16.50 -10.68 8.29
C VAL A 40 15.71 -10.66 9.59
N GLU A 41 16.29 -10.05 10.63
CA GLU A 41 15.62 -9.82 11.91
C GLU A 41 14.98 -8.42 11.93
N PHE A 42 13.76 -8.33 12.44
CA PHE A 42 13.04 -7.07 12.59
C PHE A 42 12.93 -6.67 14.06
N ASP A 43 13.22 -5.42 14.37
CA ASP A 43 13.05 -4.89 15.72
C ASP A 43 11.59 -4.52 15.97
N ASN A 44 11.00 -3.77 15.04
CA ASN A 44 9.70 -3.15 15.22
C ASN A 44 8.76 -3.56 14.08
N LEU A 45 7.61 -4.14 14.44
CA LEU A 45 6.50 -4.42 13.53
C LEU A 45 5.37 -3.40 13.75
N TYR A 46 4.94 -2.76 12.68
CA TYR A 46 3.81 -1.84 12.66
C TYR A 46 2.70 -2.42 11.78
N LEU A 47 1.47 -2.41 12.28
CA LEU A 47 0.31 -2.93 11.57
C LEU A 47 -0.67 -1.80 11.30
N ASP A 48 -0.93 -1.53 10.02
CA ASP A 48 -2.16 -0.85 9.62
C ASP A 48 -3.33 -1.83 9.78
N MET A 49 -4.10 -1.61 10.84
CA MET A 49 -5.21 -2.49 11.19
C MET A 49 -6.39 -2.33 10.25
N ASN A 50 -6.58 -1.17 9.62
CA ASN A 50 -7.71 -0.94 8.73
C ASN A 50 -7.60 -1.80 7.48
N ASP A 51 -6.39 -1.98 6.96
CA ASP A 51 -6.11 -2.93 5.87
C ASP A 51 -6.42 -4.37 6.27
N ILE A 52 -6.01 -4.80 7.47
CA ILE A 52 -6.29 -6.15 8.00
C ILE A 52 -7.81 -6.37 8.12
N ILE A 53 -8.52 -5.43 8.75
CA ILE A 53 -9.99 -5.49 8.92
C ILE A 53 -10.67 -5.58 7.55
N HIS A 54 -10.26 -4.76 6.58
CA HIS A 54 -10.81 -4.83 5.23
C HIS A 54 -10.54 -6.16 4.52
N GLN A 55 -9.36 -6.77 4.71
CA GLN A 55 -9.06 -8.08 4.13
C GLN A 55 -9.89 -9.20 4.76
N CYS A 56 -10.04 -9.21 6.08
CA CYS A 56 -10.85 -10.20 6.80
C CYS A 56 -12.37 -10.06 6.53
N THR A 57 -12.80 -8.96 5.90
CA THR A 57 -14.22 -8.67 5.60
C THR A 57 -14.57 -8.79 4.11
N ARG A 58 -13.57 -8.93 3.23
CA ARG A 58 -13.79 -9.08 1.78
C ARG A 58 -14.15 -10.51 1.40
N VAL A 59 -15.13 -10.63 0.51
CA VAL A 59 -15.59 -11.91 -0.07
C VAL A 59 -14.74 -12.25 -1.29
N GLU A 60 -13.49 -12.66 -1.10
CA GLU A 60 -12.63 -13.03 -2.23
C GLU A 60 -12.31 -14.53 -2.33
N VAL A 61 -13.18 -15.36 -1.74
CA VAL A 61 -13.37 -16.83 -1.86
C VAL A 61 -13.35 -17.49 -0.49
N GLY A 62 -14.54 -17.61 0.10
CA GLY A 62 -14.77 -18.18 1.43
C GLY A 62 -16.13 -17.72 1.97
N GLN A 63 -16.70 -18.47 2.91
CA GLN A 63 -17.92 -18.04 3.61
C GLN A 63 -17.64 -16.71 4.31
N LEU A 64 -18.52 -15.72 4.07
CA LEU A 64 -18.57 -14.49 4.87
C LEU A 64 -18.52 -14.87 6.35
N PRO A 65 -17.79 -14.11 7.20
CA PRO A 65 -17.93 -14.27 8.63
C PRO A 65 -19.42 -14.20 8.97
N LYS A 66 -19.96 -15.26 9.57
CA LYS A 66 -21.40 -15.35 9.83
C LYS A 66 -21.85 -14.29 10.84
N ASN A 67 -20.92 -13.83 11.66
CA ASN A 67 -21.12 -12.82 12.69
C ASN A 67 -19.81 -12.06 12.96
N GLU A 68 -19.94 -11.01 13.78
CA GLU A 68 -18.83 -10.16 14.21
C GLU A 68 -17.74 -10.93 14.97
N ASP A 69 -18.11 -11.95 15.76
CA ASP A 69 -17.15 -12.73 16.55
C ASP A 69 -16.22 -13.56 15.66
N GLU A 70 -16.73 -14.20 14.61
CA GLU A 70 -15.93 -14.93 13.63
C GLU A 70 -14.97 -14.00 12.88
N MET A 71 -15.39 -12.76 12.61
CA MET A 71 -14.54 -11.75 11.98
C MET A 71 -13.38 -11.35 12.89
N ILE A 72 -13.66 -11.12 14.17
CA ILE A 72 -12.62 -10.79 15.16
C ILE A 72 -11.61 -11.94 15.28
N ILE A 73 -12.07 -13.20 15.28
CA ILE A 73 -11.18 -14.36 15.28
C ILE A 73 -10.28 -14.38 14.04
N LYS A 74 -10.84 -14.13 12.85
CA LYS A 74 -10.06 -14.03 11.60
C LYS A 74 -9.03 -12.90 11.65
N ILE A 75 -9.36 -11.77 12.26
CA ILE A 75 -8.41 -10.67 12.49
C ILE A 75 -7.25 -11.15 13.38
N PHE A 76 -7.54 -11.88 14.46
CA PHE A 76 -6.50 -12.42 15.35
C PHE A 76 -5.58 -13.41 14.63
N GLU A 77 -6.16 -14.35 13.88
CA GLU A 77 -5.39 -15.32 13.07
C GLU A 77 -4.50 -14.61 12.04
N PHE A 78 -4.99 -13.52 11.45
CA PHE A 78 -4.23 -12.72 10.49
C PHE A 78 -3.06 -12.00 11.15
N ILE A 79 -3.25 -11.40 12.33
CA ILE A 79 -2.17 -10.78 13.11
C ILE A 79 -1.14 -11.84 13.50
N ASP A 80 -1.58 -13.02 13.96
CA ASP A 80 -0.67 -14.11 14.34
C ASP A 80 0.17 -14.59 13.14
N ARG A 81 -0.43 -14.66 11.95
CA ARG A 81 0.28 -15.01 10.71
C ARG A 81 1.32 -13.96 10.33
N ILE A 82 1.00 -12.67 10.39
CA ILE A 82 2.01 -11.62 10.15
C ILE A 82 3.12 -11.70 11.20
N PHE A 83 2.75 -11.87 12.48
CA PHE A 83 3.69 -11.97 13.58
C PHE A 83 4.65 -13.15 13.41
N SER A 84 4.17 -14.31 12.94
CA SER A 84 5.01 -15.51 12.76
C SER A 84 6.04 -15.38 11.65
N ILE A 85 5.72 -14.58 10.62
CA ILE A 85 6.58 -14.26 9.48
C ILE A 85 7.65 -13.23 9.89
N VAL A 86 7.24 -12.16 10.57
CA VAL A 86 8.11 -11.03 10.90
C VAL A 86 8.97 -11.30 12.15
N ARG A 87 8.40 -11.95 13.16
CA ARG A 87 9.04 -12.25 14.46
C ARG A 87 9.70 -10.99 15.08
N PRO A 88 8.95 -9.91 15.36
CA PRO A 88 9.55 -8.67 15.88
C PRO A 88 10.26 -8.93 17.21
N ARG A 89 11.35 -8.20 17.47
CA ARG A 89 12.22 -8.42 18.65
C ARG A 89 12.07 -7.37 19.75
N LYS A 90 11.48 -6.21 19.46
CA LYS A 90 11.34 -5.09 20.41
C LYS A 90 9.93 -4.55 20.51
N LEU A 91 9.29 -4.26 19.37
CA LEU A 91 8.01 -3.55 19.34
C LEU A 91 7.00 -4.22 18.41
N LEU A 92 5.75 -4.30 18.87
CA LEU A 92 4.58 -4.50 18.03
C LEU A 92 3.62 -3.31 18.21
N TYR A 93 3.35 -2.58 17.14
CA TYR A 93 2.48 -1.41 17.13
C TYR A 93 1.25 -1.69 16.25
N LEU A 94 0.05 -1.65 16.84
CA LEU A 94 -1.22 -1.83 16.14
C LEU A 94 -1.90 -0.47 16.02
N ALA A 95 -2.07 0.02 14.78
CA ALA A 95 -2.71 1.31 14.51
C ALA A 95 -4.05 1.10 13.81
N ILE A 96 -5.12 1.51 14.47
CA ILE A 96 -6.46 1.57 13.89
C ILE A 96 -6.74 3.02 13.48
N ASP A 97 -7.37 3.26 12.34
CA ASP A 97 -7.75 4.63 11.94
C ASP A 97 -8.63 5.28 13.00
N GLY A 98 -8.27 6.52 13.33
CA GLY A 98 -9.08 7.45 14.10
C GLY A 98 -9.77 8.47 13.23
N VAL A 99 -10.24 9.55 13.86
CA VAL A 99 -10.81 10.70 13.13
C VAL A 99 -9.71 11.35 12.30
N CYS A 100 -9.82 11.27 10.98
CA CYS A 100 -8.83 11.78 10.04
C CYS A 100 -9.04 13.26 9.69
N PRO A 101 -8.04 13.94 9.08
CA PRO A 101 -8.18 15.32 8.62
C PRO A 101 -9.28 15.51 7.57
N HIS A 102 -9.81 16.74 7.46
CA HIS A 102 -10.92 17.06 6.56
C HIS A 102 -10.65 16.69 5.08
N ALA A 103 -9.40 16.82 4.61
CA ALA A 103 -9.02 16.42 3.26
C ALA A 103 -9.27 14.91 3.03
N LYS A 104 -8.84 14.06 3.97
CA LYS A 104 -9.10 12.62 3.90
C LYS A 104 -10.59 12.29 4.07
N MET A 105 -11.31 13.01 4.95
CA MET A 105 -12.76 12.81 5.12
C MET A 105 -13.53 12.95 3.80
N ASN A 106 -13.14 13.91 2.94
CA ASN A 106 -13.75 14.08 1.62
C ASN A 106 -13.50 12.89 0.70
N GLN A 107 -12.27 12.36 0.69
CA GLN A 107 -11.91 11.17 -0.07
C GLN A 107 -12.67 9.94 0.43
N GLN A 108 -12.69 9.71 1.75
CA GLN A 108 -13.41 8.59 2.36
C GLN A 108 -14.91 8.68 2.10
N ARG A 109 -15.50 9.88 2.21
CA ARG A 109 -16.90 10.14 1.87
C ARG A 109 -17.16 9.75 0.42
N SER A 110 -16.37 10.25 -0.54
CA SER A 110 -16.56 9.95 -1.96
C SER A 110 -16.50 8.44 -2.24
N ARG A 111 -15.51 7.74 -1.68
CA ARG A 111 -15.37 6.27 -1.80
C ARG A 111 -16.60 5.52 -1.26
N ARG A 112 -17.11 5.92 -0.10
CA ARG A 112 -18.28 5.26 0.53
C ARG A 112 -19.56 5.48 -0.26
N PHE A 113 -19.78 6.69 -0.77
CA PHE A 113 -20.92 7.00 -1.64
C PHE A 113 -20.86 6.20 -2.95
N GLN A 114 -19.68 6.06 -3.56
CA GLN A 114 -19.50 5.24 -4.76
C GLN A 114 -19.74 3.75 -4.48
N ALA A 115 -19.22 3.22 -3.37
CA ALA A 115 -19.42 1.82 -2.98
C ALA A 115 -20.90 1.51 -2.70
N ALA A 116 -21.63 2.42 -2.04
CA ALA A 116 -23.06 2.29 -1.81
C ALA A 116 -23.85 2.28 -3.13
N ALA A 117 -23.60 3.25 -4.02
CA ALA A 117 -24.25 3.33 -5.32
C ALA A 117 -23.99 2.09 -6.21
N GLN A 118 -22.76 1.56 -6.20
CA GLN A 118 -22.44 0.31 -6.88
C GLN A 118 -23.16 -0.89 -6.27
N GLY A 119 -23.26 -0.93 -4.93
CA GLY A 119 -24.02 -1.95 -4.21
C GLY A 119 -25.49 -1.98 -4.64
N GLU A 120 -26.14 -0.82 -4.71
CA GLU A 120 -27.54 -0.70 -5.16
C GLU A 120 -27.74 -1.14 -6.61
N LEU A 121 -26.81 -0.78 -7.51
CA LEU A 121 -26.88 -1.21 -8.92
C LEU A 121 -26.75 -2.73 -9.06
N ILE A 122 -25.87 -3.36 -8.27
CA ILE A 122 -25.70 -4.82 -8.27
C ILE A 122 -26.96 -5.50 -7.73
N GLU A 123 -27.52 -5.00 -6.63
CA GLU A 123 -28.75 -5.53 -6.03
C GLU A 123 -29.97 -5.41 -6.96
N ASN A 124 -30.09 -4.30 -7.71
CA ASN A 124 -31.18 -4.11 -8.66
C ASN A 124 -31.07 -5.02 -9.91
N ASN A 125 -29.86 -5.44 -10.28
CA ASN A 125 -29.63 -6.33 -11.43
C ASN A 125 -29.70 -7.82 -11.06
N LEU A 126 -29.51 -8.19 -9.79
CA LEU A 126 -29.63 -9.56 -9.29
C LEU A 126 -31.00 -9.74 -8.60
N SER A 127 -31.98 -10.24 -9.34
CA SER A 127 -33.30 -10.67 -8.84
C SER A 127 -33.23 -11.94 -7.99
N THR A 128 -32.27 -12.04 -7.06
CA THR A 128 -32.05 -13.22 -6.24
C THR A 128 -32.14 -12.85 -4.76
N THR A 129 -33.26 -13.22 -4.15
CA THR A 129 -33.62 -13.09 -2.73
C THR A 129 -32.61 -13.71 -1.76
N MET A 130 -31.65 -14.51 -2.25
CA MET A 130 -30.69 -15.27 -1.44
C MET A 130 -29.45 -14.50 -0.97
N ILE A 131 -29.18 -13.28 -1.47
CA ILE A 131 -27.96 -12.52 -1.13
C ILE A 131 -28.15 -11.58 0.08
N LYS A 132 -29.39 -11.40 0.55
CA LYS A 132 -29.71 -10.38 1.58
C LYS A 132 -29.26 -10.70 3.00
N GLU A 133 -28.97 -11.96 3.36
CA GLU A 133 -28.91 -12.32 4.78
C GLU A 133 -27.53 -12.22 5.47
N GLN A 134 -26.41 -11.96 4.79
CA GLN A 134 -25.09 -11.94 5.47
C GLN A 134 -24.05 -10.96 4.90
N LYS A 135 -24.45 -9.77 4.44
CA LYS A 135 -23.46 -8.78 4.00
C LYS A 135 -23.00 -7.94 5.20
N PHE A 136 -21.73 -8.08 5.57
CA PHE A 136 -21.11 -7.17 6.54
C PHE A 136 -21.11 -5.74 5.99
N ASP A 137 -21.61 -4.79 6.78
CA ASP A 137 -21.60 -3.38 6.42
C ASP A 137 -20.21 -2.79 6.67
N SER A 138 -19.41 -2.67 5.61
CA SER A 138 -18.06 -2.11 5.69
C SER A 138 -18.02 -0.64 6.12
N ILE A 139 -19.16 0.08 6.11
CA ILE A 139 -19.25 1.44 6.65
C ILE A 139 -19.01 1.44 8.16
N CYS A 140 -19.30 0.33 8.87
CA CYS A 140 -19.04 0.24 10.30
C CYS A 140 -17.55 0.27 10.66
N ILE A 141 -16.65 0.08 9.68
CA ILE A 141 -15.20 0.31 9.82
C ILE A 141 -14.93 1.83 9.77
N THR A 142 -15.41 2.53 10.80
CA THR A 142 -15.27 3.98 10.97
C THR A 142 -15.15 4.30 12.45
N PRO A 143 -14.26 5.21 12.85
CA PRO A 143 -14.22 5.71 14.22
C PRO A 143 -15.59 6.14 14.72
N GLY A 144 -15.89 5.83 15.99
CA GLY A 144 -17.15 6.19 16.64
C GLY A 144 -18.30 5.18 16.47
N THR A 145 -18.10 4.09 15.72
CA THR A 145 -19.09 3.00 15.63
C THR A 145 -18.97 2.03 16.80
N VAL A 146 -20.07 1.32 17.09
CA VAL A 146 -20.09 0.25 18.11
C VAL A 146 -19.12 -0.88 17.76
N PHE A 147 -19.00 -1.21 16.47
CA PHE A 147 -18.05 -2.21 15.97
C PHE A 147 -16.60 -1.85 16.33
N MET A 148 -16.15 -0.62 16.05
CA MET A 148 -14.77 -0.21 16.34
C MET A 148 -14.48 -0.18 17.84
N PHE A 149 -15.48 0.17 18.67
CA PHE A 149 -15.36 0.09 20.12
C PHE A 149 -15.20 -1.36 20.60
N ARG A 150 -16.04 -2.28 20.12
CA ARG A 150 -15.96 -3.71 20.46
C ARG A 150 -14.65 -4.34 19.97
N LEU A 151 -14.22 -4.02 18.76
CA LEU A 151 -12.95 -4.47 18.21
C LEU A 151 -11.76 -4.05 19.07
N ALA A 152 -11.75 -2.80 19.58
CA ALA A 152 -10.69 -2.33 20.48
C ALA A 152 -10.64 -3.15 21.78
N GLU A 153 -11.78 -3.44 22.40
CA GLU A 153 -11.85 -4.29 23.61
C GLU A 153 -11.35 -5.71 23.33
N CYS A 154 -11.76 -6.29 22.20
CA CYS A 154 -11.31 -7.61 21.77
C CYS A 154 -9.80 -7.64 21.49
N LEU A 155 -9.23 -6.62 20.86
CA LEU A 155 -7.79 -6.51 20.62
C LEU A 155 -6.99 -6.36 21.92
N ARG A 156 -7.50 -5.60 22.90
CA ARG A 156 -6.89 -5.51 24.24
C ARG A 156 -6.82 -6.88 24.90
N PHE A 157 -7.92 -7.64 24.86
CA PHE A 157 -7.94 -9.01 25.36
C PHE A 157 -6.97 -9.92 24.61
N TYR A 158 -6.96 -9.87 23.27
CA TYR A 158 -6.05 -10.65 22.43
C TYR A 158 -4.58 -10.38 22.76
N ILE A 159 -4.19 -9.11 22.86
CA ILE A 159 -2.81 -8.72 23.21
C ILE A 159 -2.43 -9.30 24.58
N LEU A 160 -3.27 -9.11 25.61
CA LEU A 160 -3.00 -9.66 26.94
C LEU A 160 -2.92 -11.18 26.94
N SER A 161 -3.78 -11.86 26.18
CA SER A 161 -3.75 -13.32 26.03
C SER A 161 -2.45 -13.78 25.38
N ARG A 162 -2.01 -13.12 24.29
CA ARG A 162 -0.76 -13.46 23.61
C ARG A 162 0.47 -13.20 24.49
N MET A 163 0.52 -12.07 25.20
CA MET A 163 1.62 -11.76 26.13
C MET A 163 1.76 -12.79 27.26
N ASN A 164 0.65 -13.33 27.77
CA ASN A 164 0.69 -14.35 28.83
C ASN A 164 1.07 -15.74 28.29
N ASN A 165 0.55 -16.11 27.12
CA ASN A 165 0.60 -17.49 26.63
C ASN A 165 1.71 -17.76 25.61
N VAL A 166 2.13 -16.75 24.83
CA VAL A 166 3.11 -16.91 23.74
C VAL A 166 4.48 -16.36 24.19
N PRO A 167 5.52 -17.19 24.35
CA PRO A 167 6.83 -16.75 24.85
C PRO A 167 7.46 -15.60 24.05
N ALA A 168 7.28 -15.59 22.73
CA ALA A 168 7.82 -14.55 21.85
C ALA A 168 7.23 -13.15 22.09
N TRP A 169 6.07 -13.04 22.74
CA TRP A 169 5.44 -11.76 23.05
C TRP A 169 5.88 -11.17 24.39
N ARG A 170 6.43 -11.98 25.30
CA ARG A 170 6.69 -11.58 26.70
C ARG A 170 7.66 -10.41 26.86
N ASN A 171 8.62 -10.29 25.95
CA ASN A 171 9.66 -9.26 26.00
C ASN A 171 9.40 -8.09 25.03
N LEU A 172 8.24 -8.09 24.35
CA LEU A 172 7.88 -7.02 23.44
C LEU A 172 7.18 -5.88 24.17
N ILE A 173 7.45 -4.67 23.71
CA ILE A 173 6.55 -3.54 23.93
C ILE A 173 5.41 -3.70 22.93
N VAL A 174 4.17 -3.77 23.41
CA VAL A 174 2.98 -3.84 22.54
C VAL A 174 2.18 -2.56 22.73
N ILE A 175 1.96 -1.82 21.64
CA ILE A 175 1.19 -0.57 21.63
C ILE A 175 -0.04 -0.77 20.77
N LEU A 176 -1.22 -0.50 21.36
CA LEU A 176 -2.47 -0.41 20.63
C LEU A 176 -2.90 1.05 20.57
N SER A 177 -2.96 1.59 19.36
CA SER A 177 -3.53 2.90 19.07
C SER A 177 -4.89 2.69 18.40
N ASP A 178 -5.94 2.61 19.20
CA ASP A 178 -7.31 2.35 18.72
C ASP A 178 -7.94 3.56 18.01
N ALA A 179 -9.18 3.38 17.55
CA ALA A 179 -9.93 4.38 16.79
C ALA A 179 -10.32 5.65 17.60
N SER A 180 -10.15 5.64 18.92
CA SER A 180 -10.39 6.83 19.76
C SER A 180 -9.23 7.84 19.69
N VAL A 181 -8.03 7.38 19.31
CA VAL A 181 -6.89 8.24 19.04
C VAL A 181 -7.09 8.89 17.67
N PRO A 182 -7.02 10.22 17.51
CA PRO A 182 -7.22 10.88 16.22
C PRO A 182 -6.11 10.54 15.22
N ASP A 183 -6.38 10.81 13.95
CA ASP A 183 -5.52 10.60 12.77
C ASP A 183 -5.63 9.21 12.11
N GLU A 184 -5.11 9.09 10.89
CA GLU A 184 -5.04 7.85 10.11
C GLU A 184 -3.99 6.89 10.70
N GLY A 185 -4.21 5.57 10.62
CA GLY A 185 -3.34 4.55 11.21
C GLY A 185 -1.90 4.65 10.71
N GLU A 186 -1.72 4.82 9.40
CA GLU A 186 -0.41 5.04 8.78
C GLU A 186 0.29 6.30 9.33
N HIS A 187 -0.42 7.42 9.50
CA HIS A 187 0.17 8.67 10.00
C HIS A 187 0.50 8.60 11.49
N LYS A 188 -0.30 7.89 12.31
CA LYS A 188 0.05 7.59 13.70
C LYS A 188 1.35 6.79 13.82
N ILE A 189 1.53 5.80 12.94
CA ILE A 189 2.76 5.00 12.87
C ILE A 189 3.94 5.90 12.49
N MET A 190 3.80 6.68 11.42
CA MET A 190 4.86 7.58 10.96
C MET A 190 5.23 8.60 12.03
N GLU A 191 4.26 9.17 12.74
CA GLU A 191 4.49 10.11 13.85
C GLU A 191 5.21 9.44 15.02
N TYR A 192 4.82 8.22 15.39
CA TYR A 192 5.52 7.46 16.42
C TYR A 192 7.00 7.27 16.05
N ILE A 193 7.30 6.88 14.80
CA ILE A 193 8.68 6.66 14.34
C ILE A 193 9.47 7.97 14.36
N ARG A 194 8.90 9.10 13.90
CA ARG A 194 9.54 10.42 14.00
C ARG A 194 9.85 10.79 15.45
N CYS A 195 8.91 10.58 16.36
CA CYS A 195 9.10 10.83 17.79
C CYS A 195 10.22 9.98 18.40
N GLN A 196 10.32 8.70 17.99
CA GLN A 196 11.40 7.80 18.43
C GLN A 196 12.76 8.26 17.89
N ARG A 197 12.84 8.62 16.61
CA ARG A 197 14.07 9.13 15.97
C ARG A 197 14.60 10.40 16.63
N ALA A 198 13.71 11.26 17.11
CA ALA A 198 14.07 12.49 17.81
C ALA A 198 14.68 12.23 19.22
N GLN A 199 14.60 11.01 19.75
CA GLN A 199 15.17 10.69 21.06
C GLN A 199 16.70 10.62 20.99
N PRO A 200 17.43 11.16 22.00
CA PRO A 200 18.90 11.16 22.01
C PRO A 200 19.57 9.78 21.92
N ASN A 201 18.90 8.74 22.44
CA ASN A 201 19.42 7.38 22.50
C ASN A 201 18.83 6.46 21.41
N TYR A 202 18.23 7.04 20.36
CA TYR A 202 17.65 6.27 19.29
C TYR A 202 18.71 5.46 18.53
N ASN A 203 18.44 4.16 18.34
CA ASN A 203 19.31 3.31 17.56
C ASN A 203 19.01 3.45 16.07
N ILE A 204 19.91 4.08 15.32
CA ILE A 204 19.78 4.26 13.86
C ILE A 204 19.76 2.94 13.07
N LYS A 205 20.20 1.83 13.68
CA LYS A 205 20.15 0.49 13.07
C LYS A 205 18.87 -0.27 13.39
N THR A 206 17.86 0.41 13.92
CA THR A 206 16.56 -0.23 14.19
C THR A 206 15.96 -0.70 12.87
N ASN A 207 15.56 -1.97 12.80
CA ASN A 207 14.96 -2.53 11.59
C ASN A 207 13.44 -2.51 11.70
N HIS A 208 12.80 -1.77 10.81
CA HIS A 208 11.37 -1.52 10.79
C HIS A 208 10.68 -2.34 9.71
N VAL A 209 9.51 -2.88 10.05
CA VAL A 209 8.59 -3.44 9.05
C VAL A 209 7.17 -2.97 9.30
N LEU A 210 6.56 -2.44 8.25
CA LEU A 210 5.19 -1.93 8.25
C LEU A 210 4.32 -2.80 7.35
N TYR A 211 3.26 -3.36 7.90
CA TYR A 211 2.26 -4.07 7.14
C TYR A 211 1.18 -3.12 6.60
N GLY A 212 0.93 -3.20 5.29
CA GLY A 212 -0.22 -2.56 4.64
C GLY A 212 -0.18 -2.68 3.11
N MET A 213 -1.34 -2.51 2.47
CA MET A 213 -1.55 -2.68 1.02
C MET A 213 -1.44 -1.36 0.26
N ASP A 214 -1.61 -0.24 0.95
CA ASP A 214 -1.52 1.08 0.37
C ASP A 214 -0.08 1.39 -0.06
N ALA A 215 0.06 1.91 -1.27
CA ALA A 215 1.35 2.28 -1.85
C ALA A 215 1.84 3.64 -1.33
N ASP A 216 0.97 4.43 -0.69
CA ASP A 216 1.36 5.64 0.04
C ASP A 216 2.32 5.29 1.18
N LEU A 217 2.22 4.09 1.76
CA LEU A 217 3.17 3.56 2.74
C LEU A 217 4.61 3.50 2.23
N ILE A 218 4.83 3.32 0.92
CA ILE A 218 6.16 3.33 0.32
C ILE A 218 6.72 4.75 0.36
N LEU A 219 5.93 5.75 -0.04
CA LEU A 219 6.32 7.16 -0.03
C LEU A 219 6.52 7.66 1.40
N LEU A 220 5.61 7.33 2.32
CA LEU A 220 5.72 7.65 3.73
C LEU A 220 6.94 6.98 4.37
N GLY A 221 7.19 5.70 4.09
CA GLY A 221 8.37 4.99 4.58
C GLY A 221 9.69 5.60 4.08
N LEU A 222 9.73 6.08 2.83
CA LEU A 222 10.88 6.83 2.32
C LEU A 222 11.07 8.17 3.03
N ALA A 223 9.98 8.91 3.28
CA ALA A 223 9.99 10.23 3.93
C ALA A 223 10.49 10.20 5.39
N ILE A 224 10.42 9.03 6.03
CA ILE A 224 10.93 8.84 7.40
C ILE A 224 12.47 8.86 7.45
N HIS A 225 13.15 8.58 6.34
CA HIS A 225 14.61 8.50 6.25
C HIS A 225 15.24 7.51 7.25
N GLU A 226 14.56 6.38 7.47
CA GLU A 226 15.13 5.20 8.13
C GLU A 226 15.82 4.31 7.09
N PRO A 227 17.11 3.96 7.29
CA PRO A 227 17.83 3.13 6.33
C PRO A 227 17.26 1.70 6.26
N TYR A 228 16.78 1.14 7.39
CA TYR A 228 16.27 -0.22 7.46
C TYR A 228 14.76 -0.22 7.62
N PHE A 229 14.07 0.05 6.51
CA PHE A 229 12.61 0.09 6.47
C PHE A 229 12.07 -0.84 5.38
N THR A 230 11.16 -1.72 5.77
CA THR A 230 10.54 -2.70 4.87
C THR A 230 9.02 -2.56 4.91
N ILE A 231 8.36 -2.59 3.76
CA ILE A 231 6.90 -2.72 3.69
C ILE A 231 6.56 -4.20 3.47
N MET A 232 5.68 -4.75 4.29
CA MET A 232 5.12 -6.09 4.10
C MET A 232 3.70 -5.98 3.56
N ARG A 233 3.37 -6.80 2.57
CA ARG A 233 2.04 -6.81 1.95
C ARG A 233 1.73 -8.17 1.34
N GLN A 234 0.46 -8.42 1.03
CA GLN A 234 0.08 -9.60 0.25
C GLN A 234 0.44 -9.42 -1.23
N GLU A 235 0.92 -10.49 -1.88
CA GLU A 235 1.23 -10.50 -3.30
C GLU A 235 -0.06 -10.34 -4.12
N PHE A 236 -0.07 -9.38 -5.05
CA PHE A 236 -1.17 -9.25 -5.99
C PHE A 236 -0.95 -10.26 -7.13
N VAL A 237 -1.75 -11.32 -7.16
CA VAL A 237 -1.78 -12.27 -8.28
C VAL A 237 -2.90 -11.82 -9.23
N PRO A 238 -2.62 -11.12 -10.35
CA PRO A 238 -3.63 -10.86 -11.34
C PRO A 238 -4.15 -12.19 -11.88
N ASN A 239 -5.48 -12.35 -11.96
CA ASN A 239 -6.13 -13.53 -12.53
C ASN A 239 -5.41 -13.96 -13.83
N ARG A 240 -4.78 -15.15 -13.81
CA ARG A 240 -4.02 -15.69 -14.94
C ARG A 240 -4.90 -15.97 -16.17
N ASP A 241 -6.22 -15.88 -16.06
CA ASP A 241 -7.16 -16.13 -17.16
C ASP A 241 -7.17 -15.06 -18.27
N ARG A 242 -6.45 -13.94 -18.14
CA ARG A 242 -6.42 -12.88 -19.17
C ARG A 242 -5.14 -12.76 -19.99
N PHE A 243 -4.06 -13.44 -19.60
CA PHE A 243 -2.79 -13.45 -20.33
C PHE A 243 -2.38 -14.89 -20.53
N GLY A 244 -2.72 -15.46 -21.70
CA GLY A 244 -2.50 -16.86 -22.09
C GLY A 244 -1.04 -17.30 -22.13
N ILE A 245 -0.36 -17.25 -20.99
CA ILE A 245 0.94 -17.84 -20.76
C ILE A 245 0.66 -19.17 -20.08
N GLN A 246 0.63 -20.22 -20.89
CA GLN A 246 0.71 -21.62 -20.45
C GLN A 246 2.05 -21.83 -19.73
N GLY A 247 2.07 -21.52 -18.44
CA GLY A 247 3.04 -22.06 -17.49
C GLY A 247 2.38 -23.22 -16.77
N ASP A 248 3.05 -24.37 -16.78
CA ASP A 248 2.61 -25.74 -16.43
C ASP A 248 2.24 -25.95 -14.94
N TYR A 249 1.59 -24.98 -14.30
CA TYR A 249 1.01 -25.11 -12.97
C TYR A 249 -0.46 -25.48 -13.11
N SER A 250 -0.72 -26.76 -13.29
CA SER A 250 -2.00 -27.40 -12.99
C SER A 250 -2.24 -27.34 -11.47
N LEU A 251 -2.60 -26.16 -10.98
CA LEU A 251 -3.26 -26.03 -9.68
C LEU A 251 -4.75 -26.27 -9.94
N SER A 252 -5.22 -27.38 -9.39
CA SER A 252 -6.63 -27.73 -9.23
C SER A 252 -7.44 -26.53 -8.73
N ASN A 253 -8.74 -26.55 -9.02
CA ASN A 253 -9.77 -25.57 -8.60
C ASN A 253 -9.94 -25.45 -7.06
N GLU A 254 -8.86 -25.29 -6.31
CA GLU A 254 -8.86 -25.11 -4.86
C GLU A 254 -8.92 -23.62 -4.53
N GLN A 255 -10.15 -23.18 -4.22
CA GLN A 255 -10.51 -22.22 -3.17
C GLN A 255 -9.39 -21.25 -2.72
N PHE A 256 -9.46 -20.01 -3.22
CA PHE A 256 -8.62 -18.88 -2.79
C PHE A 256 -8.97 -18.38 -1.37
N ASP A 257 -8.59 -19.13 -0.34
CA ASP A 257 -8.61 -18.63 1.04
C ASP A 257 -7.65 -17.43 1.19
N VAL A 258 -8.06 -16.38 1.89
CA VAL A 258 -7.21 -15.21 2.21
C VAL A 258 -5.95 -15.65 2.99
N ASN A 259 -6.05 -16.78 3.71
CA ASN A 259 -4.93 -17.43 4.38
C ASN A 259 -3.91 -18.09 3.43
N ILE A 260 -4.19 -18.19 2.13
CA ILE A 260 -3.29 -18.82 1.15
C ILE A 260 -2.50 -17.78 0.33
N ARG A 261 -2.89 -16.50 0.36
CA ARG A 261 -2.15 -15.45 -0.38
C ARG A 261 -0.75 -15.27 0.21
N PRO A 262 0.32 -15.42 -0.58
CA PRO A 262 1.68 -15.27 -0.07
C PRO A 262 1.97 -13.80 0.25
N PHE A 263 2.83 -13.57 1.23
CA PHE A 263 3.33 -12.24 1.53
C PHE A 263 4.62 -11.93 0.77
N ILE A 264 4.84 -10.65 0.52
CA ILE A 264 6.06 -10.09 -0.04
C ILE A 264 6.58 -8.95 0.83
N TYR A 265 7.90 -8.82 0.86
CA TYR A 265 8.59 -7.65 1.38
C TYR A 265 8.99 -6.72 0.24
N VAL A 266 8.82 -5.42 0.47
CA VAL A 266 9.31 -4.33 -0.35
C VAL A 266 10.40 -3.61 0.44
N ASN A 267 11.64 -3.76 0.01
CA ASN A 267 12.80 -3.24 0.72
C ASN A 267 13.09 -1.79 0.29
N LEU A 268 12.88 -0.83 1.19
CA LEU A 268 13.07 0.58 0.86
C LEU A 268 14.54 0.97 0.77
N LEU A 269 15.46 0.25 1.42
CA LEU A 269 16.91 0.48 1.24
C LEU A 269 17.32 0.24 -0.20
N VAL A 270 16.90 -0.89 -0.77
CA VAL A 270 17.18 -1.23 -2.18
C VAL A 270 16.48 -0.25 -3.13
N LEU A 271 15.27 0.20 -2.78
CA LEU A 271 14.59 1.24 -3.56
C LEU A 271 15.38 2.56 -3.54
N ARG A 272 15.94 2.95 -2.41
CA ARG A 272 16.78 4.16 -2.30
C ARG A 272 18.04 4.06 -3.16
N ASP A 273 18.65 2.88 -3.27
CA ASP A 273 19.79 2.65 -4.18
C ASP A 273 19.38 2.84 -5.66
N HIS A 274 18.19 2.37 -6.05
CA HIS A 274 17.65 2.63 -7.38
C HIS A 274 17.37 4.11 -7.62
N ILE A 275 16.73 4.80 -6.65
CA ILE A 275 16.49 6.24 -6.72
C ILE A 275 17.81 7.01 -6.82
N TYR A 276 18.85 6.58 -6.08
CA TYR A 276 20.19 7.14 -6.20
C TYR A 276 20.70 7.03 -7.64
N CYS A 277 20.67 5.83 -8.23
CA CYS A 277 21.10 5.62 -9.62
C CYS A 277 20.33 6.48 -10.62
N ASP A 278 19.01 6.61 -10.43
CA ASP A 278 18.13 7.36 -11.32
C ASP A 278 18.32 8.88 -11.22
N LEU A 279 18.60 9.40 -10.03
CA LEU A 279 18.65 10.84 -9.73
C LEU A 279 20.06 11.41 -9.61
N LYS A 280 21.09 10.56 -9.51
CA LYS A 280 22.47 11.02 -9.40
C LYS A 280 22.87 11.74 -10.68
N LEU A 281 23.32 12.98 -10.52
CA LEU A 281 23.84 13.81 -11.59
C LEU A 281 25.30 14.17 -11.32
N ASP A 282 26.10 14.21 -12.38
CA ASP A 282 27.44 14.78 -12.37
C ASP A 282 27.34 16.31 -12.40
N LEU A 283 27.20 16.89 -11.22
CA LEU A 283 27.02 18.34 -11.04
C LEU A 283 28.35 19.05 -10.73
N PRO A 284 28.46 20.36 -11.05
CA PRO A 284 29.66 21.13 -10.73
C PRO A 284 29.98 21.15 -9.23
N PRO A 285 31.25 21.37 -8.83
CA PRO A 285 31.68 21.33 -7.42
C PRO A 285 30.96 22.31 -6.49
N SER A 286 30.32 23.35 -7.05
CA SER A 286 29.55 24.34 -6.30
C SER A 286 28.24 23.80 -5.71
N PHE A 287 27.84 22.58 -6.05
CA PHE A 287 26.64 21.94 -5.51
C PHE A 287 26.95 20.52 -5.01
N THR A 288 26.76 20.30 -3.70
CA THR A 288 26.92 18.97 -3.10
C THR A 288 25.60 18.22 -3.14
N TRP A 289 25.51 17.25 -4.06
CA TRP A 289 24.34 16.39 -4.16
C TRP A 289 24.21 15.48 -2.92
N ASN A 290 23.04 15.52 -2.30
CA ASN A 290 22.58 14.76 -1.16
C ASN A 290 21.37 13.87 -1.54
N ILE A 291 21.45 12.57 -1.23
CA ILE A 291 20.40 11.59 -1.51
C ILE A 291 19.12 11.85 -0.71
N GLU A 292 19.22 12.22 0.56
CA GLU A 292 18.04 12.44 1.43
C GLU A 292 17.14 13.53 0.84
N ARG A 293 17.76 14.63 0.40
CA ARG A 293 17.06 15.75 -0.25
C ARG A 293 16.52 15.38 -1.63
N ALA A 294 17.23 14.55 -2.39
CA ALA A 294 16.74 14.07 -3.69
C ALA A 294 15.54 13.12 -3.54
N VAL A 295 15.52 12.30 -2.48
CA VAL A 295 14.38 11.44 -2.13
C VAL A 295 13.17 12.29 -1.75
N ASP A 296 13.34 13.34 -0.95
CA ASP A 296 12.24 14.26 -0.59
C ASP A 296 11.60 14.90 -1.84
N ASP A 297 12.43 15.38 -2.76
CA ASP A 297 11.97 15.95 -4.04
C ASP A 297 11.24 14.90 -4.89
N TRP A 298 11.76 13.67 -4.95
CA TRP A 298 11.15 12.59 -5.70
C TRP A 298 9.78 12.19 -5.12
N ILE A 299 9.64 12.13 -3.79
CA ILE A 299 8.36 11.92 -3.12
C ILE A 299 7.38 13.02 -3.49
N PHE A 300 7.80 14.28 -3.44
CA PHE A 300 6.96 15.42 -3.83
C PHE A 300 6.49 15.32 -5.30
N LEU A 301 7.38 14.94 -6.22
CA LEU A 301 7.02 14.70 -7.62
C LEU A 301 6.01 13.55 -7.77
N CYS A 302 6.17 12.46 -7.01
CA CYS A 302 5.18 11.38 -6.98
C CYS A 302 3.82 11.87 -6.48
N CYS A 303 3.77 12.73 -5.45
CA CYS A 303 2.53 13.32 -4.96
C CYS A 303 1.81 14.18 -6.01
N LEU A 304 2.53 14.82 -6.95
CA LEU A 304 1.93 15.58 -8.05
C LEU A 304 1.21 14.70 -9.08
N VAL A 305 1.64 13.44 -9.24
CA VAL A 305 0.97 12.48 -10.15
C VAL A 305 -0.40 12.09 -9.59
N GLY A 306 -0.52 11.95 -8.28
CA GLY A 306 -1.78 11.69 -7.60
C GLY A 306 -1.56 11.26 -6.16
N ASN A 307 -2.50 11.65 -5.30
CA ASN A 307 -2.56 11.26 -3.89
C ASN A 307 -4.02 11.31 -3.42
N ASP A 308 -4.27 10.92 -2.18
CA ASP A 308 -5.62 10.87 -1.62
C ASP A 308 -6.26 12.25 -1.37
N TYR A 309 -5.45 13.31 -1.32
CA TYR A 309 -5.89 14.64 -0.90
C TYR A 309 -6.16 15.59 -2.07
N LEU A 310 -5.54 15.35 -3.23
CA LEU A 310 -5.65 16.19 -4.42
C LEU A 310 -6.12 15.37 -5.64
N PRO A 311 -6.99 15.94 -6.50
CA PRO A 311 -7.26 15.33 -7.79
C PRO A 311 -5.98 15.29 -8.63
N HIS A 312 -5.78 14.21 -9.37
CA HIS A 312 -4.65 14.07 -10.27
C HIS A 312 -4.70 15.11 -11.39
N LEU A 313 -3.53 15.58 -11.83
CA LEU A 313 -3.43 16.42 -13.02
C LEU A 313 -3.82 15.60 -14.26
N PRO A 314 -4.71 16.08 -15.15
CA PRO A 314 -5.21 15.29 -16.28
C PRO A 314 -4.12 14.78 -17.23
N SER A 315 -3.00 15.49 -17.32
CA SER A 315 -1.84 15.19 -18.15
C SER A 315 -0.87 14.18 -17.51
N LEU A 316 -1.03 13.86 -16.22
CA LEU A 316 -0.15 12.92 -15.52
C LEU A 316 -0.87 11.61 -15.23
N GLN A 317 -0.50 10.55 -15.95
CA GLN A 317 -0.91 9.19 -15.60
C GLN A 317 0.28 8.25 -15.42
N ILE A 318 0.26 7.45 -14.35
CA ILE A 318 1.31 6.44 -14.09
C ILE A 318 1.44 5.46 -15.26
N GLY A 319 0.32 5.07 -15.89
CA GLY A 319 0.32 4.21 -17.08
C GLY A 319 0.94 4.83 -18.33
N GLU A 320 1.18 6.14 -18.33
CA GLU A 320 1.76 6.92 -19.43
C GLU A 320 3.17 7.43 -19.07
N ASN A 321 3.86 6.74 -18.15
CA ASN A 321 5.21 7.05 -17.68
C ASN A 321 5.35 8.47 -17.08
N ALA A 322 4.30 8.96 -16.40
CA ALA A 322 4.31 10.30 -15.80
C ALA A 322 5.45 10.50 -14.79
N ILE A 323 5.77 9.50 -13.97
CA ILE A 323 6.83 9.60 -12.96
C ILE A 323 8.20 9.72 -13.63
N ASP A 324 8.43 8.95 -14.69
CA ASP A 324 9.69 9.01 -15.45
C ASP A 324 9.87 10.39 -16.09
N ARG A 325 8.82 10.92 -16.74
CA ARG A 325 8.84 12.28 -17.31
C ARG A 325 9.11 13.37 -16.26
N LEU A 326 8.46 13.29 -15.10
CA LEU A 326 8.72 14.22 -14.00
C LEU A 326 10.14 14.12 -13.48
N THR A 327 10.67 12.89 -13.40
CA THR A 327 12.05 12.64 -12.98
C THR A 327 13.04 13.25 -13.96
N ASP A 328 12.79 13.16 -15.27
CA ASP A 328 13.64 13.77 -16.29
C ASP A 328 13.56 15.30 -16.24
N LEU A 329 12.36 15.88 -16.14
CA LEU A 329 12.17 17.32 -15.92
C LEU A 329 12.88 17.82 -14.66
N TYR A 330 12.83 17.05 -13.58
CA TYR A 330 13.54 17.37 -12.35
C TYR A 330 15.06 17.40 -12.57
N LYS A 331 15.64 16.37 -13.20
CA LYS A 331 17.09 16.31 -13.47
C LYS A 331 17.55 17.48 -14.34
N GLU A 332 16.82 17.79 -15.41
CA GLU A 332 17.12 18.91 -16.29
C GLU A 332 17.15 20.23 -15.54
N ASN A 333 16.22 20.44 -14.61
CA ASN A 333 16.09 21.69 -13.88
C ASN A 333 16.99 21.78 -12.65
N LEU A 334 17.27 20.66 -11.95
CA LEU A 334 18.21 20.61 -10.84
C LEU A 334 19.61 21.09 -11.27
N SER A 335 20.03 20.75 -12.49
CA SER A 335 21.30 21.22 -13.07
C SER A 335 21.36 22.75 -13.23
N LYS A 336 20.20 23.40 -13.44
CA LYS A 336 20.06 24.85 -13.64
C LYS A 336 19.91 25.58 -12.31
N PHE A 337 19.05 25.08 -11.43
CA PHE A 337 18.77 25.70 -10.13
C PHE A 337 19.93 25.54 -9.17
N ARG A 338 20.62 24.39 -9.23
CA ARG A 338 21.64 23.97 -8.25
C ARG A 338 21.08 23.99 -6.82
N GLU A 339 19.82 23.62 -6.68
CA GLU A 339 19.12 23.57 -5.41
C GLU A 339 17.86 22.70 -5.53
N TYR A 340 17.43 22.10 -4.41
CA TYR A 340 16.33 21.14 -4.33
C TYR A 340 14.93 21.80 -4.46
N LEU A 341 13.92 21.02 -4.85
CA LEU A 341 12.52 21.45 -4.92
C LEU A 341 11.89 21.63 -3.55
N THR A 342 12.31 20.85 -2.57
CA THR A 342 11.71 20.82 -1.24
C THR A 342 12.75 21.01 -0.15
N GLU A 343 12.33 21.58 0.97
CA GLU A 343 13.11 21.68 2.19
C GLU A 343 12.25 21.35 3.41
N ASN A 344 12.55 20.25 4.10
CA ASN A 344 11.84 19.78 5.29
C ASN A 344 10.30 19.75 5.10
N GLY A 345 9.86 19.23 3.95
CA GLY A 345 8.45 19.13 3.59
C GLY A 345 7.82 20.41 3.02
N ILE A 346 8.57 21.50 2.88
CA ILE A 346 8.09 22.74 2.28
C ILE A 346 8.57 22.82 0.82
N PRO A 347 7.67 22.83 -0.18
CA PRO A 347 8.06 23.00 -1.57
C PRO A 347 8.41 24.46 -1.89
N ASN A 348 9.46 24.65 -2.68
CA ASN A 348 9.79 25.94 -3.28
C ASN A 348 8.87 26.19 -4.48
N MET A 349 7.99 27.19 -4.37
CA MET A 349 6.96 27.45 -5.37
C MET A 349 7.52 27.93 -6.72
N GLU A 350 8.58 28.72 -6.73
CA GLU A 350 9.20 29.20 -7.99
C GLU A 350 9.77 28.04 -8.79
N ARG A 351 10.46 27.10 -8.13
CA ARG A 351 11.01 25.90 -8.78
C ARG A 351 9.90 24.94 -9.20
N THR A 352 8.88 24.79 -8.36
CA THR A 352 7.70 23.98 -8.65
C THR A 352 6.98 24.49 -9.89
N GLU A 353 6.80 25.81 -10.02
CA GLU A 353 6.23 26.45 -11.21
C GLU A 353 7.03 26.10 -12.47
N ILE A 354 8.36 26.08 -12.41
CA ILE A 354 9.19 25.72 -13.57
C ILE A 354 8.98 24.26 -13.97
N ILE A 355 8.86 23.34 -13.02
CA ILE A 355 8.53 21.94 -13.29
C ILE A 355 7.14 21.83 -13.93
N LEU A 356 6.13 22.50 -13.36
CA LEU A 356 4.76 22.50 -13.88
C LEU A 356 4.68 23.11 -15.30
N ASN A 357 5.41 24.20 -15.56
CA ASN A 357 5.53 24.78 -16.90
C ASN A 357 6.22 23.82 -17.88
N GLY A 358 7.15 22.98 -17.40
CA GLY A 358 7.74 21.90 -18.16
C GLY A 358 6.70 20.86 -18.58
N ILE A 359 5.84 20.43 -17.65
CA ILE A 359 4.72 19.51 -17.93
C ILE A 359 3.76 20.12 -18.94
N GLY A 360 3.42 21.40 -18.78
CA GLY A 360 2.55 22.17 -19.67
C GLY A 360 2.92 22.06 -21.16
N ARG A 361 4.21 21.93 -21.49
CA ARG A 361 4.68 21.79 -22.87
C ARG A 361 4.34 20.44 -23.50
N PHE A 362 4.15 19.41 -22.70
CA PHE A 362 3.86 18.05 -23.17
C PHE A 362 2.37 17.71 -23.13
N GLU A 363 1.51 18.56 -22.55
CA GLU A 363 0.10 18.24 -22.34
C GLU A 363 -0.65 17.94 -23.64
N ASP A 364 -0.48 18.79 -24.67
CA ASP A 364 -1.11 18.58 -25.97
C ASP A 364 -0.70 17.25 -26.61
N GLU A 365 0.58 16.90 -26.52
CA GLU A 365 1.10 15.64 -27.05
C GLU A 365 0.51 14.45 -26.29
N ILE A 366 0.48 14.52 -24.96
CA ILE A 366 -0.09 13.49 -24.09
C ILE A 366 -1.56 13.25 -24.44
N PHE A 367 -2.35 14.31 -24.57
CA PHE A 367 -3.77 14.19 -24.87
C PHE A 367 -4.02 13.64 -26.28
N ARG A 368 -3.22 14.00 -27.28
CA ARG A 368 -3.29 13.41 -28.63
C ARG A 368 -2.99 11.92 -28.61
N ASN A 369 -1.86 11.54 -28.00
CA ASN A 369 -1.45 10.14 -27.91
C ASN A 369 -2.50 9.29 -27.18
N ARG A 370 -3.06 9.80 -26.07
CA ARG A 370 -4.13 9.13 -25.33
C ARG A 370 -5.39 8.95 -26.17
N ASN A 371 -5.79 9.97 -26.93
CA ASN A 371 -6.97 9.89 -27.80
C ASN A 371 -6.76 8.87 -28.93
N GLU A 372 -5.57 8.82 -29.53
CA GLU A 372 -5.22 7.83 -30.55
C GLU A 372 -5.26 6.40 -29.99
N GLN A 373 -4.64 6.17 -28.83
CA GLN A 373 -4.66 4.87 -28.16
C GLN A 373 -6.08 4.43 -27.79
N ASN A 374 -6.91 5.33 -27.25
CA ASN A 374 -8.31 5.04 -26.94
C ASN A 374 -9.12 4.70 -28.21
N THR A 375 -8.85 5.40 -29.31
CA THR A 375 -9.52 5.14 -30.59
C THR A 375 -9.13 3.77 -31.14
N GLN A 376 -7.85 3.41 -31.10
CA GLN A 376 -7.36 2.10 -31.52
C GLN A 376 -7.93 0.98 -30.65
N ALA A 377 -7.89 1.11 -29.32
CA ALA A 377 -8.44 0.13 -28.40
C ALA A 377 -9.94 -0.10 -28.62
N ASN A 378 -10.71 0.98 -28.85
CA ASN A 378 -12.14 0.88 -29.16
C ASN A 378 -12.41 0.18 -30.50
N GLN A 379 -11.55 0.38 -31.51
CA GLN A 379 -11.65 -0.33 -32.78
C GLN A 379 -11.33 -1.83 -32.62
N GLU A 380 -10.28 -2.17 -31.88
CA GLU A 380 -9.92 -3.56 -31.58
C GLU A 380 -11.01 -4.28 -30.78
N GLU A 381 -11.61 -3.63 -29.80
CA GLU A 381 -12.68 -4.23 -29.00
C GLU A 381 -13.95 -4.47 -29.84
N LYS A 382 -14.30 -3.53 -30.72
CA LYS A 382 -15.39 -3.72 -31.70
C LYS A 382 -15.09 -4.89 -32.63
N GLN A 383 -13.87 -4.98 -33.14
CA GLN A 383 -13.47 -6.08 -34.02
C GLN A 383 -13.54 -7.43 -33.29
N LYS A 384 -13.03 -7.52 -32.06
CA LYS A 384 -13.12 -8.73 -31.23
C LYS A 384 -14.57 -9.15 -30.95
N LYS A 385 -15.48 -8.21 -30.70
CA LYS A 385 -16.91 -8.52 -30.52
C LYS A 385 -17.55 -9.05 -31.80
N VAL A 386 -17.20 -8.48 -32.96
CA VAL A 386 -17.66 -8.97 -34.26
C VAL A 386 -17.13 -10.37 -34.53
N ASP A 387 -15.85 -10.64 -34.25
CA ASP A 387 -15.23 -11.94 -34.48
C ASP A 387 -15.76 -13.01 -33.51
N GLN A 388 -16.06 -12.63 -32.25
CA GLN A 388 -16.71 -13.53 -31.30
C GLN A 388 -18.15 -13.84 -31.72
N ALA A 389 -18.94 -12.84 -32.12
CA ALA A 389 -20.30 -13.05 -32.62
C ALA A 389 -20.33 -13.94 -33.88
N LYS A 390 -19.32 -13.86 -34.74
CA LYS A 390 -19.17 -14.77 -35.89
C LYS A 390 -18.83 -16.19 -35.48
N LYS A 391 -17.99 -16.39 -34.46
CA LYS A 391 -17.68 -17.74 -33.92
C LYS A 391 -18.90 -18.37 -33.27
N ASP A 392 -19.66 -17.59 -32.50
CA ASP A 392 -20.86 -18.04 -31.80
C ASP A 392 -22.03 -18.33 -32.77
N ALA A 393 -22.00 -17.77 -33.99
CA ALA A 393 -23.00 -18.06 -35.03
C ALA A 393 -22.66 -19.31 -35.89
N ILE A 394 -21.42 -19.82 -35.79
CA ILE A 394 -20.95 -21.02 -36.51
C ILE A 394 -20.94 -22.27 -35.60
N ALA A 395 -20.91 -22.07 -34.28
CA ALA A 395 -21.14 -23.10 -33.26
C ALA A 395 -22.63 -23.33 -33.03
#